data_AF-A0A1Q8ZU03-F1
#
_entry.id   AF-A0A1Q8ZU03-F1
#
_cell.length_a   1.000
_cell.length_b   1.000
_cell.length_c   1.000
_cell.angle_alpha   90.00
_cell.angle_beta   90.00
_cell.angle_gamma   90.00
#
_symmetry.space_group_name_H-M   'P 1'
#
loop_
_entity.id
_entity.type
_entity.pdbx_description
1 polymer ?
#
loop_
_entity_poly.entity_id
_entity_poly.type
_entity_poly.pdbx_seq_one_letter_code
_entity_poly.pdbx_strand_id
1 'polypeptide(L)'
;MAQNPYANLPEKRIWRNAVQYGNSEKIADLHKPKWSISRDDVFVTMGSCFAQHIGKWLRAENFNAPLFDTDRNIKSRHFSANYGNIYTVRQALQLVQEAMGERSCSEPYWETEGGYIDPLRPNIFVEPVETPEQISILRQNHLQCVRDALLSADVFIFTLGLTEAWLIRECGTVLPVAPGVLGGSYDPERYSFKNFNYMDVMADLEALISAISTLRGGRDLRVLLTLTPGHLTATAEDRHILQSAAYSKAVLRAAAGDFVQRNALFDYFPSYEIIINPKSQLKYFNDNLRTVRPDAIPIVMRHFEEAYFKPFSDQAEAVHQPVTSMTQLEEMDDVDCEEALLDSFSPMPATIAKLCNSNSQNPFLFFGNSHLGFFKNALSRSSIFDRSSFAAANFLTNDPFVDLDKHKFRVFEFTDDSPFANLVADNAQYLCILGFGLFGDGILRTIGPLSRGFEGCDGKEISPHLPITHTIPRSTRQAFAKEINDRLGLVKPIVEGEYFKTVVWVVSPDLPERTARFRLGDDFVDSGAYHAYKTAYREVFDEIVKDIHDIEFVFHDDDTLYSKSGFVKDDFSRPNLWDIHPDHDFYRHAVSIVEQKFTPF
;
A
#
# COMPACT_ATOMS: atom_id res chain seq x y z
N MET A 1 -33.61 -1.90 46.19
CA MET A 1 -32.53 -1.73 45.19
C MET A 1 -31.45 -0.88 45.83
N ALA A 2 -30.18 -1.27 45.70
CA ALA A 2 -29.08 -0.46 46.22
C ALA A 2 -28.98 0.84 45.40
N GLN A 3 -29.29 1.99 46.01
CA GLN A 3 -29.03 3.30 45.40
C GLN A 3 -27.52 3.48 45.26
N ASN A 4 -27.06 3.67 44.03
CA ASN A 4 -25.69 4.03 43.73
C ASN A 4 -25.67 5.02 42.54
N PRO A 5 -24.57 5.77 42.32
CA PRO A 5 -24.49 6.79 41.27
C PRO A 5 -24.70 6.27 39.83
N TYR A 6 -24.65 4.96 39.60
CA TYR A 6 -24.81 4.33 38.30
C TYR A 6 -26.24 3.78 38.04
N ALA A 7 -27.11 3.75 39.07
CA ALA A 7 -28.39 3.04 39.03
C ALA A 7 -29.37 3.53 37.94
N ASN A 8 -29.28 4.81 37.56
CA ASN A 8 -30.17 5.44 36.56
C ASN A 8 -29.37 6.07 35.41
N LEU A 9 -28.19 5.53 35.07
CA LEU A 9 -27.43 6.03 33.94
C LEU A 9 -28.09 5.66 32.60
N PRO A 10 -28.04 6.55 31.60
CA PRO A 10 -28.48 6.22 30.25
C PRO A 10 -27.63 5.10 29.66
N GLU A 11 -28.21 4.32 28.75
CA GLU A 11 -27.59 3.11 28.18
C GLU A 11 -26.19 3.36 27.59
N LYS A 12 -25.98 4.51 26.94
CA LYS A 12 -24.69 4.92 26.39
C LYS A 12 -23.55 5.00 27.41
N ARG A 13 -23.85 5.08 28.71
CA ARG A 13 -22.85 5.12 29.80
C ARG A 13 -22.63 3.76 30.46
N ILE A 14 -23.28 2.69 29.98
CA ILE A 14 -23.15 1.33 30.49
C ILE A 14 -22.60 0.43 29.38
N TRP A 15 -21.36 -0.07 29.54
CA TRP A 15 -20.64 -0.86 28.54
C TRP A 15 -21.45 -2.00 27.91
N ARG A 16 -22.15 -2.77 28.76
CA ARG A 16 -22.99 -3.88 28.32
C ARG A 16 -24.05 -3.44 27.30
N ASN A 17 -24.64 -2.27 27.50
CA ASN A 17 -25.71 -1.78 26.62
C ASN A 17 -25.10 -1.05 25.41
N ALA A 18 -24.15 -0.14 25.64
CA ALA A 18 -23.56 0.71 24.61
C ALA A 18 -22.65 -0.04 23.61
N VAL A 19 -21.90 -1.04 24.08
CA VAL A 19 -20.86 -1.71 23.29
C VAL A 19 -21.18 -3.18 23.04
N GLN A 20 -21.42 -3.97 24.11
CA GLN A 20 -21.63 -5.42 23.94
C GLN A 20 -22.91 -5.73 23.14
N TYR A 21 -24.03 -5.10 23.51
CA TYR A 21 -25.31 -5.25 22.81
C TYR A 21 -25.55 -4.21 21.71
N GLY A 22 -24.68 -3.19 21.61
CA GLY A 22 -24.75 -2.16 20.58
C GLY A 22 -24.31 -2.64 19.19
N ASN A 23 -24.50 -1.76 18.20
CA ASN A 23 -24.08 -1.98 16.82
C ASN A 23 -22.73 -1.27 16.56
N SER A 24 -21.72 -2.02 16.11
CA SER A 24 -20.39 -1.47 15.82
C SER A 24 -20.34 -0.51 14.63
N GLU A 25 -21.33 -0.57 13.74
CA GLU A 25 -21.43 0.28 12.54
C GLU A 25 -22.31 1.52 12.74
N LYS A 26 -23.12 1.52 13.82
CA LYS A 26 -24.00 2.62 14.18
C LYS A 26 -24.04 2.78 15.68
N ILE A 27 -23.06 3.51 16.22
CA ILE A 27 -22.89 3.74 17.64
C ILE A 27 -23.73 4.98 18.02
N ALA A 28 -24.86 4.75 18.69
CA ALA A 28 -25.78 5.81 19.07
C ALA A 28 -25.14 6.76 20.11
N ASP A 29 -25.41 8.07 19.95
CA ASP A 29 -25.00 9.12 20.90
C ASP A 29 -23.49 9.15 21.23
N LEU A 30 -22.64 8.71 20.28
CA LEU A 30 -21.19 8.60 20.52
C LEU A 30 -20.54 9.97 20.75
N HIS A 31 -20.95 10.98 19.99
CA HIS A 31 -20.40 12.33 20.05
C HIS A 31 -21.50 13.38 20.06
N LYS A 32 -21.28 14.45 20.82
CA LYS A 32 -22.13 15.65 20.80
C LYS A 32 -21.24 16.86 20.54
N PRO A 33 -21.33 17.50 19.36
CA PRO A 33 -20.51 18.64 19.05
C PRO A 33 -20.66 19.79 20.02
N LYS A 34 -19.55 20.51 20.27
CA LYS A 34 -19.58 21.76 21.04
C LYS A 34 -20.14 22.94 20.25
N TRP A 35 -20.01 22.89 18.94
CA TRP A 35 -20.43 23.91 18.00
C TRP A 35 -20.97 23.25 16.73
N SER A 36 -21.87 23.95 16.04
CA SER A 36 -22.37 23.53 14.73
C SER A 36 -21.36 23.86 13.64
N ILE A 37 -21.46 23.13 12.53
CA ILE A 37 -20.77 23.45 11.27
C ILE A 37 -21.78 23.63 10.15
N SER A 38 -21.45 24.52 9.22
CA SER A 38 -22.16 24.75 7.98
C SER A 38 -21.43 24.08 6.83
N ARG A 39 -22.16 23.76 5.75
CA ARG A 39 -21.55 23.33 4.48
C ARG A 39 -20.71 24.44 3.83
N ASP A 40 -21.02 25.69 4.14
CA ASP A 40 -20.33 26.88 3.63
C ASP A 40 -19.03 27.21 4.40
N ASP A 41 -18.84 26.65 5.60
CA ASP A 41 -17.61 26.84 6.39
C ASP A 41 -16.39 26.40 5.55
N VAL A 42 -15.33 27.20 5.50
CA VAL A 42 -14.07 26.81 4.84
C VAL A 42 -13.38 25.76 5.70
N PHE A 43 -13.37 24.51 5.24
CA PHE A 43 -12.70 23.39 5.89
C PHE A 43 -11.25 23.29 5.43
N VAL A 44 -10.33 23.33 6.40
CA VAL A 44 -8.93 23.00 6.19
C VAL A 44 -8.60 21.75 6.99
N THR A 45 -8.14 20.71 6.31
CA THR A 45 -7.64 19.49 6.96
C THR A 45 -6.13 19.60 7.13
N MET A 46 -5.55 18.90 8.11
CA MET A 46 -4.12 18.65 8.28
C MET A 46 -3.91 17.44 9.18
N GLY A 47 -2.82 16.71 9.01
CA GLY A 47 -2.45 15.62 9.92
C GLY A 47 -1.90 14.41 9.17
N SER A 48 -1.96 13.27 9.84
CA SER A 48 -1.56 11.98 9.28
C SER A 48 -2.46 11.51 8.13
N CYS A 49 -2.17 10.35 7.54
CA CYS A 49 -2.88 9.77 6.39
C CYS A 49 -4.42 9.80 6.51
N PHE A 50 -4.98 9.62 7.70
CA PHE A 50 -6.43 9.66 7.90
C PHE A 50 -7.08 11.03 7.61
N ALA A 51 -6.33 12.13 7.73
CA ALA A 51 -6.81 13.46 7.31
C ALA A 51 -7.05 13.56 5.80
N GLN A 52 -6.36 12.76 4.99
CA GLN A 52 -6.59 12.70 3.54
C GLN A 52 -7.97 12.12 3.24
N HIS A 53 -8.39 11.07 3.96
CA HIS A 53 -9.74 10.50 3.82
C HIS A 53 -10.83 11.51 4.18
N ILE A 54 -10.63 12.28 5.25
CA ILE A 54 -11.57 13.35 5.64
C ILE A 54 -11.63 14.42 4.55
N GLY A 55 -10.49 14.90 4.06
CA GLY A 55 -10.43 15.92 3.00
C GLY A 55 -11.09 15.45 1.70
N LYS A 56 -10.84 14.20 1.30
CA LYS A 56 -11.46 13.56 0.14
C LYS A 56 -12.98 13.47 0.31
N TRP A 57 -13.45 12.98 1.44
CA TRP A 57 -14.87 12.86 1.73
C TRP A 57 -15.58 14.22 1.73
N LEU A 58 -14.99 15.23 2.38
CA LEU A 58 -15.55 16.60 2.37
C LEU A 58 -15.74 17.12 0.95
N ARG A 59 -14.76 16.97 0.07
CA ARG A 59 -14.87 17.39 -1.34
C ARG A 59 -15.91 16.58 -2.10
N ALA A 60 -15.94 15.26 -1.91
CA ALA A 60 -16.92 14.37 -2.56
C ALA A 60 -18.37 14.73 -2.16
N GLU A 61 -18.58 15.14 -0.91
CA GLU A 61 -19.87 15.57 -0.38
C GLU A 61 -20.18 17.06 -0.60
N ASN A 62 -19.41 17.74 -1.46
CA ASN A 62 -19.57 19.16 -1.82
C ASN A 62 -19.49 20.14 -0.64
N PHE A 63 -18.68 19.82 0.37
CA PHE A 63 -18.28 20.81 1.38
C PHE A 63 -17.27 21.80 0.82
N ASN A 64 -17.23 23.00 1.39
CA ASN A 64 -16.24 24.02 1.07
C ASN A 64 -14.85 23.67 1.62
N ALA A 65 -14.16 22.71 0.96
CA ALA A 65 -12.83 22.22 1.31
C ALA A 65 -11.81 22.49 0.17
N PRO A 66 -11.43 23.75 -0.06
CA PRO A 66 -10.59 24.14 -1.19
C PRO A 66 -9.18 23.52 -1.14
N LEU A 67 -8.61 23.33 -2.34
CA LEU A 67 -7.19 23.07 -2.53
C LEU A 67 -6.49 24.41 -2.80
N PHE A 68 -5.55 24.78 -1.93
CA PHE A 68 -4.82 26.05 -1.99
C PHE A 68 -3.50 25.96 -2.76
N ASP A 69 -2.96 24.76 -2.91
CA ASP A 69 -1.67 24.50 -3.58
C ASP A 69 -1.89 23.90 -4.98
N THR A 70 -0.83 23.75 -5.78
CA THR A 70 -0.87 23.26 -7.15
C THR A 70 -1.24 21.78 -7.23
N ASP A 71 -1.76 21.34 -8.38
CA ASP A 71 -1.91 19.91 -8.71
C ASP A 71 -0.79 19.40 -9.64
N ARG A 72 0.15 20.26 -10.03
CA ARG A 72 1.24 19.90 -10.94
C ARG A 72 2.31 19.09 -10.23
N ASN A 73 2.60 17.90 -10.75
CA ASN A 73 3.57 16.96 -10.19
C ASN A 73 3.27 16.59 -8.73
N ILE A 74 1.99 16.44 -8.36
CA ILE A 74 1.58 16.05 -7.00
C ILE A 74 0.82 14.73 -7.05
N LYS A 75 1.20 13.76 -6.20
CA LYS A 75 0.58 12.41 -6.16
C LYS A 75 -0.90 12.47 -5.78
N SER A 76 -1.22 13.20 -4.70
CA SER A 76 -2.57 13.22 -4.15
C SER A 76 -3.02 14.64 -3.81
N ARG A 77 -4.28 14.94 -4.14
CA ARG A 77 -4.91 16.26 -3.92
C ARG A 77 -5.66 16.31 -2.59
N HIS A 78 -5.36 15.43 -1.65
CA HIS A 78 -6.26 15.16 -0.52
C HIS A 78 -6.11 16.16 0.61
N PHE A 79 -4.93 16.74 0.77
CA PHE A 79 -4.66 17.80 1.73
C PHE A 79 -5.07 19.18 1.20
N SER A 80 -5.31 20.14 2.11
CA SER A 80 -5.71 21.50 1.70
C SER A 80 -4.56 22.27 1.05
N ALA A 81 -3.30 21.98 1.38
CA ALA A 81 -2.15 22.70 0.85
C ALA A 81 -0.91 21.79 0.64
N ASN A 82 -1.08 20.54 0.19
CA ASN A 82 0.01 19.59 -0.16
C ASN A 82 1.20 19.53 0.81
N TYR A 83 0.95 19.55 2.12
CA TYR A 83 2.00 19.50 3.16
C TYR A 83 2.56 18.09 3.42
N GLY A 84 2.15 17.06 2.66
CA GLY A 84 2.47 15.66 2.98
C GLY A 84 1.79 15.19 4.27
N ASN A 85 2.12 14.00 4.76
CA ASN A 85 1.58 13.57 6.05
C ASN A 85 2.26 14.32 7.22
N ILE A 86 1.44 14.84 8.14
CA ILE A 86 1.90 15.48 9.38
C ILE A 86 1.64 14.53 10.54
N TYR A 87 2.66 13.82 11.01
CA TYR A 87 2.50 12.76 11.99
C TYR A 87 2.50 13.27 13.43
N THR A 88 3.30 14.30 13.74
CA THR A 88 3.43 14.85 15.11
C THR A 88 2.94 16.29 15.18
N VAL A 89 2.52 16.71 16.38
CA VAL A 89 2.10 18.10 16.61
C VAL A 89 3.27 19.07 16.44
N ARG A 90 4.49 18.66 16.84
CA ARG A 90 5.72 19.42 16.62
C ARG A 90 5.95 19.74 15.15
N GLN A 91 5.72 18.79 14.27
CA GLN A 91 5.84 18.98 12.82
C GLN A 91 4.81 20.01 12.31
N ALA A 92 3.56 19.94 12.76
CA ALA A 92 2.53 20.94 12.43
C ALA A 92 2.93 22.36 12.91
N LEU A 93 3.42 22.46 14.15
CA LEU A 93 3.90 23.73 14.72
C LEU A 93 5.04 24.31 13.88
N GLN A 94 6.03 23.49 13.52
CA GLN A 94 7.17 23.91 12.71
C GLN A 94 6.74 24.37 11.32
N LEU A 95 5.78 23.69 10.68
CA LEU A 95 5.23 24.12 9.40
C LEU A 95 4.55 25.51 9.49
N VAL A 96 3.81 25.78 10.57
CA VAL A 96 3.20 27.11 10.78
C VAL A 96 4.28 28.18 11.01
N GLN A 97 5.31 27.88 11.80
CA GLN A 97 6.45 28.77 12.03
C GLN A 97 7.22 29.06 10.73
N GLU A 98 7.40 28.07 9.86
CA GLU A 98 7.99 28.24 8.53
C GLU A 98 7.10 29.14 7.65
N ALA A 99 5.78 28.96 7.65
CA ALA A 99 4.84 29.81 6.91
C ALA A 99 4.76 31.25 7.46
N MET A 100 5.24 31.48 8.68
CA MET A 100 5.42 32.80 9.29
C MET A 100 6.82 33.39 9.05
N GLY A 101 7.75 32.62 8.47
CA GLY A 101 9.14 33.02 8.27
C GLY A 101 9.99 33.02 9.56
N GLU A 102 9.52 32.37 10.61
CA GLU A 102 10.17 32.32 11.93
C GLU A 102 11.21 31.20 12.04
N ARG A 103 11.19 30.26 11.09
CA ARG A 103 12.00 29.06 11.06
C ARG A 103 12.41 28.71 9.64
N SER A 104 13.57 28.08 9.49
CA SER A 104 13.99 27.35 8.29
C SER A 104 14.57 25.98 8.66
N CYS A 105 14.50 25.04 7.71
CA CYS A 105 15.21 23.77 7.79
C CYS A 105 16.66 23.94 7.34
N SER A 106 17.63 23.32 8.03
CA SER A 106 19.03 23.32 7.58
C SER A 106 19.31 22.33 6.45
N GLU A 107 18.38 21.39 6.20
CA GLU A 107 18.43 20.48 5.06
C GLU A 107 17.38 20.88 4.01
N PRO A 108 17.79 21.54 2.91
CA PRO A 108 16.84 22.09 1.94
C PRO A 108 16.30 21.05 0.95
N TYR A 109 17.00 19.93 0.74
CA TYR A 109 16.61 18.86 -0.17
C TYR A 109 17.22 17.52 0.27
N TRP A 110 16.61 16.42 -0.17
CA TRP A 110 17.20 15.10 -0.16
C TRP A 110 17.46 14.62 -1.59
N GLU A 111 18.59 13.94 -1.78
CA GLU A 111 18.91 13.24 -3.02
C GLU A 111 18.21 11.88 -3.06
N THR A 112 17.77 11.50 -4.25
CA THR A 112 17.09 10.23 -4.57
C THR A 112 17.56 9.70 -5.92
N GLU A 113 17.21 8.46 -6.25
CA GLU A 113 17.39 7.94 -7.61
C GLU A 113 16.48 8.71 -8.57
N GLY A 114 17.07 9.57 -9.41
CA GLY A 114 16.35 10.34 -10.43
C GLY A 114 16.16 11.83 -10.12
N GLY A 115 16.57 12.33 -8.95
CA GLY A 115 16.54 13.77 -8.67
C GLY A 115 16.49 14.11 -7.19
N TYR A 116 15.79 15.20 -6.88
CA TYR A 116 15.73 15.82 -5.57
C TYR A 116 14.30 15.85 -5.03
N ILE A 117 14.13 15.69 -3.72
CA ILE A 117 12.84 15.78 -3.03
C ILE A 117 12.93 16.70 -1.81
N ASP A 118 11.78 17.14 -1.31
CA ASP A 118 11.65 17.95 -0.09
C ASP A 118 11.67 17.04 1.16
N PRO A 119 12.65 17.17 2.08
CA PRO A 119 12.74 16.34 3.29
C PRO A 119 11.51 16.42 4.19
N LEU A 120 10.78 17.54 4.14
CA LEU A 120 9.61 17.80 4.97
C LEU A 120 8.32 17.33 4.30
N ARG A 121 8.39 16.99 3.01
CA ARG A 121 7.28 16.50 2.18
C ARG A 121 7.77 15.41 1.20
N PRO A 122 8.45 14.35 1.68
CA PRO A 122 9.27 13.50 0.82
C PRO A 122 8.45 12.64 -0.15
N ASN A 123 7.16 12.43 0.11
CA ASN A 123 6.30 11.59 -0.72
C ASN A 123 5.25 12.37 -1.54
N ILE A 124 5.36 13.70 -1.67
CA ILE A 124 4.31 14.48 -2.34
C ILE A 124 4.40 14.48 -3.87
N PHE A 125 5.60 14.32 -4.43
CA PHE A 125 5.84 14.48 -5.87
C PHE A 125 5.61 13.18 -6.63
N VAL A 126 5.03 13.25 -7.83
CA VAL A 126 4.91 12.07 -8.72
C VAL A 126 6.30 11.63 -9.17
N GLU A 127 7.13 12.60 -9.55
CA GLU A 127 8.53 12.42 -9.91
C GLU A 127 9.41 13.40 -9.12
N PRO A 128 10.62 12.98 -8.68
CA PRO A 128 11.62 13.89 -8.10
C PRO A 128 11.90 15.07 -9.04
N VAL A 129 12.25 16.21 -8.46
CA VAL A 129 12.57 17.40 -9.26
C VAL A 129 14.03 17.36 -9.73
N GLU A 130 14.32 18.01 -10.84
CA GLU A 130 15.62 17.89 -11.51
C GLU A 130 16.75 18.61 -10.78
N THR A 131 16.44 19.72 -10.08
CA THR A 131 17.48 20.53 -9.41
C THR A 131 17.11 20.93 -7.98
N PRO A 132 18.11 21.11 -7.09
CA PRO A 132 17.90 21.60 -5.73
C PRO A 132 17.15 22.92 -5.62
N GLU A 133 17.39 23.84 -6.56
CA GLU A 133 16.78 25.18 -6.57
C GLU A 133 15.27 25.11 -6.79
N GLN A 134 14.79 24.09 -7.55
CA GLN A 134 13.37 23.87 -7.76
C GLN A 134 12.66 23.53 -6.43
N ILE A 135 13.29 22.77 -5.53
CA ILE A 135 12.73 22.49 -4.20
C ILE A 135 12.54 23.79 -3.40
N SER A 136 13.52 24.69 -3.43
CA SER A 136 13.42 25.97 -2.71
C SER A 136 12.24 26.82 -3.20
N ILE A 137 12.02 26.89 -4.52
CA ILE A 137 10.89 27.62 -5.11
C ILE A 137 9.56 26.94 -4.75
N LEU A 138 9.47 25.62 -4.87
CA LEU A 138 8.28 24.85 -4.53
C LEU A 138 7.93 24.98 -3.04
N ARG A 139 8.93 25.02 -2.15
CA ARG A 139 8.75 25.22 -0.72
C ARG A 139 8.22 26.63 -0.42
N GLN A 140 8.76 27.66 -1.05
CA GLN A 140 8.27 29.05 -0.87
C GLN A 140 6.81 29.18 -1.28
N ASN A 141 6.44 28.67 -2.45
CA ASN A 141 5.05 28.67 -2.92
C ASN A 141 4.13 27.90 -1.97
N HIS A 142 4.56 26.71 -1.55
CA HIS A 142 3.82 25.88 -0.61
C HIS A 142 3.56 26.57 0.73
N LEU A 143 4.57 27.22 1.32
CA LEU A 143 4.41 27.93 2.59
C LEU A 143 3.41 29.09 2.48
N GLN A 144 3.34 29.75 1.32
CA GLN A 144 2.30 30.74 1.04
C GLN A 144 0.90 30.08 0.97
N CYS A 145 0.77 28.93 0.30
CA CYS A 145 -0.49 28.17 0.27
C CYS A 145 -0.95 27.70 1.65
N VAL A 146 -0.02 27.25 2.51
CA VAL A 146 -0.30 26.90 3.92
C VAL A 146 -0.82 28.12 4.69
N ARG A 147 -0.17 29.27 4.51
CA ARG A 147 -0.61 30.54 5.11
C ARG A 147 -2.02 30.90 4.65
N ASP A 148 -2.30 30.83 3.35
CA ASP A 148 -3.60 31.17 2.79
C ASP A 148 -4.71 30.23 3.27
N ALA A 149 -4.40 28.93 3.39
CA ALA A 149 -5.31 27.93 3.96
C ALA A 149 -5.67 28.29 5.41
N LEU A 150 -4.66 28.50 6.26
CA LEU A 150 -4.88 28.81 7.68
C LEU A 150 -5.54 30.18 7.90
N LEU A 151 -5.35 31.16 7.01
CA LEU A 151 -6.03 32.45 7.07
C LEU A 151 -7.50 32.39 6.65
N SER A 152 -7.83 31.46 5.75
CA SER A 152 -9.16 31.29 5.18
C SER A 152 -10.05 30.34 5.99
N ALA A 153 -9.46 29.44 6.79
CA ALA A 153 -10.20 28.41 7.51
C ALA A 153 -11.25 28.98 8.49
N ASP A 154 -12.45 28.40 8.46
CA ASP A 154 -13.47 28.54 9.49
C ASP A 154 -13.45 27.36 10.46
N VAL A 155 -13.14 26.17 9.91
CA VAL A 155 -12.99 24.91 10.64
C VAL A 155 -11.66 24.26 10.24
N PHE A 156 -10.78 24.09 11.21
CA PHE A 156 -9.51 23.38 11.04
C PHE A 156 -9.61 21.97 11.63
N ILE A 157 -9.52 20.95 10.79
CA ILE A 157 -9.54 19.54 11.22
C ILE A 157 -8.10 19.05 11.32
N PHE A 158 -7.64 18.79 12.54
CA PHE A 158 -6.29 18.31 12.79
C PHE A 158 -6.30 16.85 13.27
N THR A 159 -5.71 15.96 12.47
CA THR A 159 -5.65 14.52 12.76
C THR A 159 -4.30 14.12 13.35
N LEU A 160 -4.31 13.82 14.65
CA LEU A 160 -3.14 13.39 15.41
C LEU A 160 -2.67 11.99 14.96
N GLY A 161 -1.41 11.91 14.56
CA GLY A 161 -0.82 10.73 13.96
C GLY A 161 -0.13 9.82 14.96
N LEU A 162 1.10 10.19 15.30
CA LEU A 162 2.09 9.40 16.01
C LEU A 162 2.82 10.28 17.05
N THR A 163 3.64 9.63 17.88
CA THR A 163 4.51 10.31 18.87
C THR A 163 6.00 10.15 18.54
N GLU A 164 6.36 9.23 17.66
CA GLU A 164 7.73 8.99 17.24
C GLU A 164 8.08 9.85 16.02
N ALA A 165 9.28 10.43 16.03
CA ALA A 165 9.82 11.15 14.89
C ALA A 165 11.35 11.20 14.90
N TRP A 166 11.91 11.62 13.78
CA TRP A 166 13.33 11.91 13.61
C TRP A 166 13.56 13.42 13.50
N LEU A 167 14.64 13.90 14.11
CA LEU A 167 14.99 15.31 14.12
C LEU A 167 16.34 15.50 13.45
N ILE A 168 16.46 16.58 12.68
CA ILE A 168 17.76 17.12 12.27
C ILE A 168 18.37 17.81 13.50
N ARG A 169 19.53 17.35 13.97
CA ARG A 169 20.14 17.86 15.22
C ARG A 169 20.53 19.34 15.13
N GLU A 170 20.99 19.79 13.97
CA GLU A 170 21.47 21.15 13.75
C GLU A 170 20.38 22.21 13.97
N CYS A 171 19.19 22.00 13.38
CA CYS A 171 18.09 22.98 13.43
C CYS A 171 16.91 22.52 14.30
N GLY A 172 16.89 21.27 14.77
CA GLY A 172 15.78 20.68 15.53
C GLY A 172 14.51 20.45 14.71
N THR A 173 14.59 20.48 13.37
CA THR A 173 13.45 20.24 12.49
C THR A 173 13.03 18.77 12.55
N VAL A 174 11.73 18.53 12.70
CA VAL A 174 11.10 17.22 12.74
C VAL A 174 10.80 16.76 11.32
N LEU A 175 11.27 15.56 10.99
CA LEU A 175 11.03 14.91 9.71
C LEU A 175 9.79 14.02 9.79
N PRO A 176 9.00 13.92 8.70
CA PRO A 176 7.85 13.01 8.61
C PRO A 176 8.27 11.54 8.61
N VAL A 177 9.50 11.23 8.18
CA VAL A 177 10.03 9.88 8.06
C VAL A 177 11.54 9.87 8.33
N ALA A 178 12.07 8.71 8.71
CA ALA A 178 13.51 8.54 8.87
C ALA A 178 14.26 8.80 7.55
N PRO A 179 15.41 9.50 7.57
CA PRO A 179 16.29 9.59 6.40
C PRO A 179 16.69 8.19 5.90
N GLY A 180 16.79 8.02 4.58
CA GLY A 180 17.08 6.74 3.94
C GLY A 180 15.86 5.87 3.61
N VAL A 181 14.65 6.27 4.04
CA VAL A 181 13.41 5.56 3.67
C VAL A 181 12.93 5.95 2.28
N LEU A 182 12.84 7.26 2.01
CA LEU A 182 12.42 7.81 0.71
C LEU A 182 13.52 8.60 0.00
N GLY A 183 14.52 9.07 0.75
CA GLY A 183 15.63 9.87 0.25
C GLY A 183 16.60 10.24 1.37
N GLY A 184 17.73 10.80 0.98
CA GLY A 184 18.82 11.10 1.91
C GLY A 184 19.47 9.83 2.50
N SER A 185 20.37 10.02 3.45
CA SER A 185 21.10 8.93 4.12
C SER A 185 21.06 9.14 5.63
N TYR A 186 20.76 8.08 6.38
CA TYR A 186 20.79 8.14 7.84
C TYR A 186 22.22 8.28 8.37
N ASP A 187 22.40 9.22 9.28
CA ASP A 187 23.64 9.47 10.02
C ASP A 187 23.29 9.82 11.49
N PRO A 188 23.70 9.01 12.48
CA PRO A 188 23.37 9.23 13.89
C PRO A 188 23.95 10.54 14.47
N GLU A 189 24.98 11.12 13.85
CA GLU A 189 25.55 12.42 14.24
C GLU A 189 24.76 13.61 13.68
N ARG A 190 23.95 13.39 12.64
CA ARG A 190 23.08 14.40 12.01
C ARG A 190 21.64 14.32 12.49
N TYR A 191 21.16 13.12 12.78
CA TYR A 191 19.77 12.89 13.16
C TYR A 191 19.63 12.30 14.56
N SER A 192 18.52 12.63 15.23
CA SER A 192 18.16 12.06 16.52
C SER A 192 16.72 11.57 16.52
N PHE A 193 16.49 10.46 17.19
CA PHE A 193 15.16 9.96 17.47
C PHE A 193 14.51 10.71 18.64
N LYS A 194 13.20 10.94 18.56
CA LYS A 194 12.38 11.48 19.66
C LYS A 194 11.03 10.80 19.69
N ASN A 195 10.66 10.31 20.87
CA ASN A 195 9.29 9.97 21.21
C ASN A 195 8.70 11.11 22.07
N PHE A 196 7.72 11.83 21.54
CA PHE A 196 7.05 12.93 22.22
C PHE A 196 6.10 12.38 23.29
N ASN A 197 6.34 12.76 24.54
CA ASN A 197 5.46 12.38 25.65
C ASN A 197 4.25 13.32 25.76
N TYR A 198 3.35 13.04 26.70
CA TYR A 198 2.16 13.85 26.95
C TYR A 198 2.46 15.36 27.15
N MET A 199 3.49 15.71 27.93
CA MET A 199 3.83 17.11 28.19
C MET A 199 4.36 17.79 26.93
N ASP A 200 5.16 17.07 26.13
CA ASP A 200 5.65 17.57 24.85
C ASP A 200 4.48 17.89 23.90
N VAL A 201 3.52 16.96 23.79
CA VAL A 201 2.32 17.11 22.92
C VAL A 201 1.41 18.24 23.40
N MET A 202 1.18 18.38 24.71
CA MET A 202 0.38 19.48 25.25
C MET A 202 1.03 20.83 24.97
N ALA A 203 2.34 20.96 25.24
CA ALA A 203 3.08 22.18 24.95
C ALA A 203 3.07 22.52 23.46
N ASP A 204 3.15 21.50 22.60
CA ASP A 204 3.02 21.67 21.15
C ASP A 204 1.66 22.16 20.70
N LEU A 205 0.59 21.59 21.24
CA LEU A 205 -0.76 22.03 20.90
C LEU A 205 -0.98 23.48 21.33
N GLU A 206 -0.52 23.86 22.53
CA GLU A 206 -0.60 25.24 23.01
C GLU A 206 0.18 26.20 22.08
N ALA A 207 1.40 25.83 21.71
CA ALA A 207 2.24 26.62 20.83
C ALA A 207 1.69 26.71 19.40
N LEU A 208 1.18 25.60 18.85
CA LEU A 208 0.60 25.53 17.50
C LEU A 208 -0.59 26.48 17.38
N ILE A 209 -1.47 26.45 18.38
CA ILE A 209 -2.67 27.28 18.36
C ILE A 209 -2.35 28.74 18.62
N SER A 210 -1.36 29.03 19.46
CA SER A 210 -0.83 30.39 19.61
C SER A 210 -0.26 30.93 18.31
N ALA A 211 0.51 30.12 17.57
CA ALA A 211 1.07 30.47 16.28
C ALA A 211 -0.01 30.70 15.22
N ILE A 212 -1.01 29.80 15.12
CA ILE A 212 -2.14 29.97 14.20
C ILE A 212 -2.98 31.21 14.56
N SER A 213 -3.24 31.45 15.85
CA SER A 213 -3.95 32.65 16.30
C SER A 213 -3.20 33.93 15.92
N THR A 214 -1.87 33.95 16.14
CA THR A 214 -1.00 35.07 15.73
C THR A 214 -1.04 35.28 14.22
N LEU A 215 -0.89 34.21 13.43
CA LEU A 215 -0.99 34.22 11.98
C LEU A 215 -2.31 34.84 11.51
N ARG A 216 -3.42 34.50 12.19
CA ARG A 216 -4.77 34.99 11.89
C ARG A 216 -5.11 36.36 12.45
N GLY A 217 -4.18 37.03 13.15
CA GLY A 217 -4.41 38.34 13.77
C GLY A 217 -5.36 38.27 14.97
N GLY A 218 -5.38 37.15 15.70
CA GLY A 218 -6.24 36.91 16.86
C GLY A 218 -7.68 36.51 16.51
N ARG A 219 -8.00 36.27 15.23
CA ARG A 219 -9.32 35.76 14.83
C ARG A 219 -9.51 34.33 15.30
N ASP A 220 -10.65 34.08 15.94
CA ASP A 220 -11.06 32.74 16.37
C ASP A 220 -11.02 31.73 15.22
N LEU A 221 -10.73 30.48 15.58
CA LEU A 221 -10.71 29.33 14.69
C LEU A 221 -11.32 28.15 15.44
N ARG A 222 -12.37 27.55 14.87
CA ARG A 222 -12.92 26.28 15.38
C ARG A 222 -11.97 25.17 14.97
N VAL A 223 -11.50 24.38 15.93
CA VAL A 223 -10.55 23.29 15.68
C VAL A 223 -11.18 21.97 16.08
N LEU A 224 -11.22 21.05 15.13
CA LEU A 224 -11.63 19.67 15.38
C LEU A 224 -10.40 18.78 15.46
N LEU A 225 -10.13 18.24 16.64
CA LEU A 225 -9.12 17.21 16.81
C LEU A 225 -9.73 15.85 16.52
N THR A 226 -8.95 15.00 15.86
CA THR A 226 -9.23 13.56 15.78
C THR A 226 -7.94 12.77 15.80
N LEU A 227 -8.01 11.45 15.98
CA LEU A 227 -6.86 10.56 16.00
C LEU A 227 -6.91 9.60 14.82
N THR A 228 -5.75 9.31 14.22
CA THR A 228 -5.67 8.23 13.23
C THR A 228 -5.78 6.86 13.90
N PRO A 229 -6.64 5.95 13.38
CA PRO A 229 -6.74 4.58 13.86
C PRO A 229 -5.52 3.72 13.57
N GLY A 230 -4.75 4.01 12.53
CA GLY A 230 -3.58 3.20 12.15
C GLY A 230 -2.48 3.22 13.22
N HIS A 231 -1.87 2.06 13.47
CA HIS A 231 -0.78 1.86 14.44
C HIS A 231 0.60 2.25 13.87
N LEU A 232 1.68 2.26 14.65
CA LEU A 232 3.04 2.39 14.07
C LEU A 232 3.36 1.15 13.23
N THR A 233 4.07 1.33 12.12
CA THR A 233 4.64 0.22 11.34
C THR A 233 5.90 -0.31 12.04
N ALA A 234 6.78 0.60 12.46
CA ALA A 234 8.01 0.28 13.18
C ALA A 234 8.20 1.23 14.36
N THR A 235 9.04 0.82 15.32
CA THR A 235 9.38 1.60 16.52
C THR A 235 10.89 1.69 16.62
N ALA A 236 11.43 2.88 16.87
CA ALA A 236 12.87 3.03 17.15
C ALA A 236 13.20 2.84 18.65
N GLU A 237 12.17 2.81 19.50
CA GLU A 237 12.31 2.45 20.91
C GLU A 237 12.77 0.98 21.07
N ASP A 238 13.60 0.73 22.09
CA ASP A 238 14.00 -0.62 22.52
C ASP A 238 12.86 -1.31 23.30
N ARG A 239 11.71 -1.49 22.65
CA ARG A 239 10.53 -2.20 23.18
C ARG A 239 9.66 -2.73 22.06
N HIS A 240 8.74 -3.62 22.42
CA HIS A 240 7.84 -4.25 21.47
C HIS A 240 6.90 -3.25 20.77
N ILE A 241 6.68 -3.39 19.46
CA ILE A 241 5.84 -2.50 18.65
C ILE A 241 4.42 -2.30 19.21
N LEU A 242 3.79 -3.36 19.71
CA LEU A 242 2.48 -3.25 20.38
C LEU A 242 2.49 -2.30 21.60
N GLN A 243 3.57 -2.27 22.38
CA GLN A 243 3.71 -1.35 23.50
C GLN A 243 3.90 0.10 22.99
N SER A 244 4.73 0.30 21.98
CA SER A 244 4.94 1.62 21.36
C SER A 244 3.66 2.16 20.71
N ALA A 245 2.94 1.31 19.95
CA ALA A 245 1.69 1.66 19.31
C ALA A 245 0.60 2.02 20.33
N ALA A 246 0.44 1.21 21.39
CA ALA A 246 -0.51 1.52 22.47
C ALA A 246 -0.14 2.82 23.20
N TYR A 247 1.15 3.01 23.52
CA TYR A 247 1.65 4.22 24.16
C TYR A 247 1.35 5.46 23.33
N SER A 248 1.68 5.43 22.03
CA SER A 248 1.51 6.55 21.12
C SER A 248 0.05 7.01 21.07
N LYS A 249 -0.90 6.08 20.89
CA LYS A 249 -2.33 6.41 20.86
C LYS A 249 -2.86 6.86 22.21
N ALA A 250 -2.42 6.25 23.30
CA ALA A 250 -2.84 6.66 24.65
C ALA A 250 -2.39 8.09 24.98
N VAL A 251 -1.14 8.45 24.66
CA VAL A 251 -0.60 9.80 24.86
C VAL A 251 -1.38 10.83 24.05
N LEU A 252 -1.54 10.60 22.74
CA LEU A 252 -2.26 11.53 21.87
C LEU A 252 -3.73 11.69 22.29
N ARG A 253 -4.38 10.59 22.68
CA ARG A 253 -5.79 10.61 23.07
C ARG A 253 -6.02 11.36 24.38
N ALA A 254 -5.13 11.15 25.36
CA ALA A 254 -5.15 11.87 26.62
C ALA A 254 -4.92 13.38 26.40
N ALA A 255 -3.89 13.73 25.63
CA ALA A 255 -3.59 15.13 25.31
C ALA A 255 -4.76 15.82 24.58
N ALA A 256 -5.34 15.17 23.56
CA ALA A 256 -6.51 15.72 22.85
C ALA A 256 -7.71 15.93 23.79
N GLY A 257 -7.99 14.98 24.69
CA GLY A 257 -9.08 15.09 25.65
C GLY A 257 -8.92 16.28 26.61
N ASP A 258 -7.75 16.39 27.22
CA ASP A 258 -7.45 17.46 28.17
C ASP A 258 -7.40 18.83 27.49
N PHE A 259 -6.82 18.89 26.27
CA PHE A 259 -6.74 20.12 25.50
C PHE A 259 -8.13 20.62 25.10
N VAL A 260 -8.99 19.73 24.61
CA VAL A 260 -10.38 20.04 24.27
C VAL A 260 -11.16 20.47 25.51
N GLN A 261 -10.96 19.87 26.67
CA GLN A 261 -11.67 20.29 27.89
C GLN A 261 -11.35 21.73 28.30
N ARG A 262 -10.11 22.20 28.06
CA ARG A 262 -9.64 23.54 28.43
C ARG A 262 -9.99 24.62 27.41
N ASN A 263 -10.35 24.25 26.18
CA ASN A 263 -10.55 25.19 25.08
C ASN A 263 -11.93 25.02 24.43
N ALA A 264 -12.77 26.06 24.49
CA ALA A 264 -14.15 26.01 24.00
C ALA A 264 -14.26 25.90 22.47
N LEU A 265 -13.31 26.48 21.73
CA LEU A 265 -13.22 26.40 20.27
C LEU A 265 -12.70 25.06 19.76
N PHE A 266 -12.26 24.17 20.65
CA PHE A 266 -11.73 22.86 20.32
C PHE A 266 -12.77 21.80 20.59
N ASP A 267 -12.92 20.87 19.66
CA ASP A 267 -13.75 19.68 19.82
C ASP A 267 -12.96 18.41 19.46
N TYR A 268 -13.45 17.24 19.89
CA TYR A 268 -12.85 15.95 19.57
C TYR A 268 -13.85 15.06 18.86
N PHE A 269 -13.55 14.66 17.63
CA PHE A 269 -14.34 13.66 16.92
C PHE A 269 -13.73 12.25 17.12
N PRO A 270 -14.50 11.25 17.57
CA PRO A 270 -13.98 9.94 17.94
C PRO A 270 -13.81 8.97 16.76
N SER A 271 -13.06 9.35 15.70
CA SER A 271 -12.80 8.42 14.58
C SER A 271 -11.99 7.20 15.00
N TYR A 272 -11.05 7.40 15.93
CA TYR A 272 -10.22 6.34 16.50
C TYR A 272 -11.08 5.28 17.18
N GLU A 273 -11.96 5.69 18.10
CA GLU A 273 -12.80 4.78 18.87
C GLU A 273 -13.84 4.03 18.02
N ILE A 274 -14.33 4.64 16.94
CA ILE A 274 -15.22 3.96 15.99
C ILE A 274 -14.52 2.75 15.38
N ILE A 275 -13.26 2.93 14.96
CA ILE A 275 -12.49 1.89 14.29
C ILE A 275 -11.97 0.82 15.26
N ILE A 276 -11.40 1.24 16.40
CA ILE A 276 -10.84 0.29 17.39
C ILE A 276 -11.90 -0.32 18.32
N ASN A 277 -13.20 -0.09 18.05
CA ASN A 277 -14.30 -0.61 18.86
C ASN A 277 -14.20 -2.14 19.00
N PRO A 278 -14.06 -2.71 20.22
CA PRO A 278 -13.92 -4.16 20.40
C PRO A 278 -15.08 -4.99 19.83
N LYS A 279 -16.29 -4.40 19.72
CA LYS A 279 -17.45 -5.05 19.10
C LYS A 279 -17.24 -5.34 17.62
N SER A 280 -16.39 -4.57 16.94
CA SER A 280 -16.03 -4.77 15.53
C SER A 280 -15.10 -5.99 15.33
N GLN A 281 -14.47 -6.50 16.40
CA GLN A 281 -13.52 -7.62 16.33
C GLN A 281 -12.42 -7.40 15.27
N LEU A 282 -11.88 -6.17 15.19
CA LEU A 282 -10.85 -5.76 14.22
C LEU A 282 -11.28 -5.82 12.74
N LYS A 283 -12.57 -6.02 12.43
CA LYS A 283 -13.08 -6.13 11.05
C LYS A 283 -12.85 -4.89 10.17
N TYR A 284 -12.48 -3.77 10.78
CA TYR A 284 -12.22 -2.50 10.10
C TYR A 284 -10.75 -2.31 9.70
N PHE A 285 -9.87 -3.26 10.04
CA PHE A 285 -8.48 -3.28 9.60
C PHE A 285 -8.28 -4.27 8.46
N ASN A 286 -7.29 -4.01 7.61
CA ASN A 286 -6.79 -4.94 6.61
C ASN A 286 -6.16 -6.17 7.28
N ASP A 287 -5.77 -7.17 6.48
CA ASP A 287 -5.14 -8.41 6.96
C ASP A 287 -3.84 -8.15 7.75
N ASN A 288 -3.18 -7.00 7.55
CA ASN A 288 -2.00 -6.57 8.32
C ASN A 288 -2.34 -6.08 9.74
N LEU A 289 -3.62 -6.04 10.13
CA LEU A 289 -4.13 -5.61 11.43
C LEU A 289 -3.76 -4.17 11.85
N ARG A 290 -3.34 -3.34 10.87
CA ARG A 290 -2.86 -1.97 11.11
C ARG A 290 -3.55 -0.96 10.21
N THR A 291 -3.66 -1.24 8.93
CA THR A 291 -4.24 -0.32 7.93
C THR A 291 -5.75 -0.36 8.03
N VAL A 292 -6.39 0.81 8.04
CA VAL A 292 -7.87 0.88 8.03
C VAL A 292 -8.37 0.51 6.65
N ARG A 293 -9.35 -0.38 6.58
CA ARG A 293 -9.97 -0.75 5.31
C ARG A 293 -10.68 0.45 4.68
N PRO A 294 -10.62 0.61 3.35
CA PRO A 294 -11.38 1.66 2.65
C PRO A 294 -12.89 1.63 2.97
N ASP A 295 -13.48 0.44 3.11
CA ASP A 295 -14.90 0.25 3.44
C ASP A 295 -15.29 0.64 4.88
N ALA A 296 -14.32 0.82 5.77
CA ALA A 296 -14.54 1.33 7.12
C ALA A 296 -14.58 2.86 7.20
N ILE A 297 -14.00 3.56 6.21
CA ILE A 297 -13.99 5.03 6.16
C ILE A 297 -15.42 5.61 6.09
N PRO A 298 -16.34 5.12 5.22
CA PRO A 298 -17.72 5.59 5.18
C PRO A 298 -18.47 5.44 6.52
N ILE A 299 -18.13 4.44 7.33
CA ILE A 299 -18.73 4.26 8.67
C ILE A 299 -18.34 5.42 9.57
N VAL A 300 -17.06 5.81 9.59
CA VAL A 300 -16.60 6.98 10.34
C VAL A 300 -17.27 8.25 9.84
N MET A 301 -17.28 8.47 8.52
CA MET A 301 -17.84 9.69 7.93
C MET A 301 -19.34 9.82 8.17
N ARG A 302 -20.09 8.71 8.22
CA ARG A 302 -21.49 8.73 8.63
C ARG A 302 -21.68 9.23 10.05
N HIS A 303 -20.86 8.80 11.00
CA HIS A 303 -20.94 9.31 12.38
C HIS A 303 -20.55 10.79 12.44
N PHE A 304 -19.58 11.23 11.63
CA PHE A 304 -19.22 12.64 11.50
C PHE A 304 -20.41 13.45 11.00
N GLU A 305 -21.05 12.98 9.92
CA GLU A 305 -22.19 13.65 9.33
C GLU A 305 -23.38 13.73 10.30
N GLU A 306 -23.73 12.60 10.93
CA GLU A 306 -24.82 12.52 11.89
C GLU A 306 -24.59 13.39 13.12
N ALA A 307 -23.35 13.50 13.60
CA ALA A 307 -23.04 14.31 14.78
C ALA A 307 -23.16 15.81 14.48
N TYR A 308 -22.64 16.24 13.33
CA TYR A 308 -22.42 17.65 13.04
C TYR A 308 -23.48 18.31 12.13
N PHE A 309 -24.19 17.52 11.32
CA PHE A 309 -25.14 18.04 10.31
C PHE A 309 -26.59 17.60 10.49
N LYS A 310 -26.91 16.68 11.42
CA LYS A 310 -28.31 16.49 11.81
C LYS A 310 -28.78 17.69 12.65
N PRO A 311 -29.97 18.25 12.36
CA PRO A 311 -30.47 19.42 13.07
C PRO A 311 -30.54 19.18 14.58
N PHE A 312 -30.12 20.17 15.36
CA PHE A 312 -30.10 20.18 16.82
C PHE A 312 -31.49 20.02 17.50
N SER A 313 -32.57 19.82 16.73
CA SER A 313 -33.95 19.97 17.20
C SER A 313 -34.81 18.71 17.31
N ASP A 314 -34.46 17.54 16.76
CA ASP A 314 -35.42 16.41 16.77
C ASP A 314 -34.86 15.12 17.40
N GLN A 315 -35.04 14.99 18.71
CA GLN A 315 -35.26 13.68 19.32
C GLN A 315 -36.72 13.26 19.09
N ALA A 316 -37.06 12.89 17.86
CA ALA A 316 -38.27 12.15 17.55
C ALA A 316 -38.02 11.27 16.33
N GLU A 317 -38.48 10.03 16.44
CA GLU A 317 -38.30 8.92 15.50
C GLU A 317 -38.50 9.32 14.04
N ALA A 318 -37.49 9.09 13.20
CA ALA A 318 -37.67 9.00 11.75
C ALA A 318 -36.74 7.92 11.17
N VAL A 319 -37.38 6.87 10.65
CA VAL A 319 -36.78 5.88 9.75
C VAL A 319 -36.39 6.62 8.46
N HIS A 320 -35.11 6.89 8.27
CA HIS A 320 -34.60 7.37 6.98
C HIS A 320 -33.95 6.23 6.21
N GLN A 321 -34.40 6.08 4.96
CA GLN A 321 -33.88 5.14 3.97
C GLN A 321 -32.40 5.39 3.66
N PRO A 322 -31.64 4.34 3.27
CA PRO A 322 -30.21 4.46 3.03
C PRO A 322 -29.94 5.35 1.82
N VAL A 323 -29.05 6.34 2.00
CA VAL A 323 -28.52 7.18 0.93
C VAL A 323 -27.62 6.33 0.03
N THR A 324 -27.98 6.27 -1.25
CA THR A 324 -27.46 5.32 -2.25
C THR A 324 -26.25 5.84 -3.05
N SER A 325 -25.44 6.78 -2.53
CA SER A 325 -24.36 7.41 -3.30
C SER A 325 -22.97 7.32 -2.66
N MET A 326 -22.65 6.24 -1.94
CA MET A 326 -21.30 6.00 -1.39
C MET A 326 -20.39 5.16 -2.30
N THR A 327 -20.83 4.79 -3.51
CA THR A 327 -20.14 3.82 -4.38
C THR A 327 -18.99 4.38 -5.24
N GLN A 328 -18.57 5.64 -5.02
CA GLN A 328 -17.51 6.27 -5.84
C GLN A 328 -16.47 7.04 -5.01
N LEU A 329 -16.05 6.48 -3.87
CA LEU A 329 -14.73 6.83 -3.34
C LEU A 329 -13.73 5.91 -4.05
N GLU A 330 -13.00 6.41 -5.05
CA GLU A 330 -11.83 5.71 -5.60
C GLU A 330 -10.96 5.20 -4.44
N GLU A 331 -10.47 3.96 -4.52
CA GLU A 331 -9.66 3.39 -3.45
C GLU A 331 -8.39 4.23 -3.27
N MET A 332 -8.15 4.69 -2.05
CA MET A 332 -6.86 5.26 -1.68
C MET A 332 -5.96 4.10 -1.28
N ASP A 333 -4.88 3.92 -2.01
CA ASP A 333 -3.89 2.91 -1.70
C ASP A 333 -3.04 3.40 -0.51
N ASP A 334 -2.87 2.58 0.53
CA ASP A 334 -2.02 2.91 1.70
C ASP A 334 -0.53 3.01 1.31
N VAL A 335 -0.21 2.72 0.04
CA VAL A 335 1.08 2.85 -0.62
C VAL A 335 1.63 4.29 -0.60
N ASP A 336 0.77 5.30 -0.48
CA ASP A 336 1.17 6.71 -0.38
C ASP A 336 1.49 7.18 1.06
N CYS A 337 1.46 6.29 2.05
CA CYS A 337 1.80 6.58 3.44
C CYS A 337 3.29 6.32 3.72
N GLU A 338 4.07 7.34 4.13
CA GLU A 338 5.50 7.19 4.43
C GLU A 338 5.76 6.16 5.54
N GLU A 339 4.84 6.08 6.51
CA GLU A 339 4.90 5.09 7.59
C GLU A 339 4.71 3.66 7.07
N ALA A 340 3.89 3.44 6.04
CA ALA A 340 3.71 2.11 5.43
C ALA A 340 4.98 1.63 4.70
N LEU A 341 5.81 2.55 4.19
CA LEU A 341 7.07 2.22 3.53
C LEU A 341 8.09 1.54 4.47
N LEU A 342 7.97 1.74 5.78
CA LEU A 342 8.81 1.08 6.78
C LEU A 342 8.66 -0.45 6.75
N ASP A 343 7.53 -0.98 6.26
CA ASP A 343 7.35 -2.42 6.08
C ASP A 343 8.36 -3.02 5.09
N SER A 344 8.79 -2.25 4.09
CA SER A 344 9.78 -2.71 3.11
C SER A 344 11.16 -2.95 3.72
N PHE A 345 11.46 -2.34 4.86
CA PHE A 345 12.70 -2.50 5.63
C PHE A 345 12.60 -3.57 6.71
N SER A 346 11.43 -4.18 6.90
CA SER A 346 11.31 -5.29 7.83
C SER A 346 12.08 -6.51 7.29
N PRO A 347 13.07 -7.05 8.04
CA PRO A 347 13.52 -8.40 7.73
C PRO A 347 12.31 -9.30 7.84
N MET A 348 12.05 -10.14 6.82
CA MET A 348 11.00 -11.16 6.93
C MET A 348 11.17 -11.84 8.29
N PRO A 349 10.12 -11.92 9.14
CA PRO A 349 10.28 -12.45 10.48
C PRO A 349 11.00 -13.79 10.38
N ALA A 350 12.08 -13.98 11.14
CA ALA A 350 12.81 -15.25 11.20
C ALA A 350 11.85 -16.43 11.52
N THR A 351 10.69 -16.14 12.11
CA THR A 351 9.58 -17.07 12.34
C THR A 351 8.79 -17.43 11.08
N ILE A 352 8.60 -16.51 10.13
CA ILE A 352 8.02 -16.80 8.80
C ILE A 352 9.06 -17.46 7.88
N ALA A 353 10.33 -17.04 7.96
CA ALA A 353 11.44 -17.71 7.28
C ALA A 353 11.66 -19.15 7.80
N LYS A 354 11.45 -19.40 9.10
CA LYS A 354 11.48 -20.75 9.70
C LYS A 354 10.22 -21.57 9.46
N LEU A 355 9.03 -20.97 9.36
CA LEU A 355 7.79 -21.72 9.10
C LEU A 355 7.64 -22.14 7.64
N CYS A 356 8.12 -21.34 6.68
CA CYS A 356 7.94 -21.64 5.26
C CYS A 356 9.06 -22.51 4.65
N ASN A 357 10.30 -22.48 5.17
CA ASN A 357 11.45 -23.01 4.42
C ASN A 357 12.32 -24.06 5.13
N SER A 358 12.07 -24.46 6.38
CA SER A 358 12.93 -25.47 7.06
C SER A 358 12.28 -26.84 7.28
N ASN A 359 11.01 -27.04 6.95
CA ASN A 359 10.39 -28.35 7.10
C ASN A 359 10.61 -29.20 5.85
N SER A 360 11.63 -30.05 5.90
CA SER A 360 11.83 -31.15 4.93
C SER A 360 10.61 -32.05 4.77
N GLN A 361 9.59 -31.91 5.62
CA GLN A 361 8.34 -32.67 5.64
C GLN A 361 7.21 -32.11 4.76
N ASN A 362 7.39 -30.95 4.12
CA ASN A 362 6.35 -30.34 3.30
C ASN A 362 6.12 -31.14 2.00
N PRO A 363 4.87 -31.54 1.68
CA PRO A 363 4.56 -32.32 0.49
C PRO A 363 4.50 -31.50 -0.82
N PHE A 364 4.35 -30.18 -0.74
CA PHE A 364 4.20 -29.32 -1.92
C PHE A 364 5.46 -28.47 -2.11
N LEU A 365 6.10 -28.55 -3.28
CA LEU A 365 7.24 -27.72 -3.64
C LEU A 365 6.84 -26.75 -4.76
N PHE A 366 7.04 -25.47 -4.53
CA PHE A 366 6.85 -24.42 -5.52
C PHE A 366 8.20 -23.89 -5.94
N PHE A 367 8.52 -24.03 -7.22
CA PHE A 367 9.79 -23.58 -7.80
C PHE A 367 9.50 -22.58 -8.92
N GLY A 368 10.16 -21.43 -8.92
CA GLY A 368 9.81 -20.38 -9.88
C GLY A 368 10.81 -19.25 -9.98
N ASN A 369 10.66 -18.44 -11.02
CA ASN A 369 11.40 -17.19 -11.21
C ASN A 369 10.72 -16.04 -10.41
N SER A 370 10.86 -14.80 -10.86
CA SER A 370 10.29 -13.61 -10.22
C SER A 370 8.77 -13.64 -10.04
N HIS A 371 8.02 -14.42 -10.85
CA HIS A 371 6.57 -14.59 -10.67
C HIS A 371 6.20 -15.40 -9.41
N LEU A 372 7.13 -16.16 -8.84
CA LEU A 372 6.89 -16.97 -7.64
C LEU A 372 6.47 -16.13 -6.43
N GLY A 373 7.01 -14.91 -6.28
CA GLY A 373 6.66 -14.03 -5.17
C GLY A 373 5.18 -13.64 -5.18
N PHE A 374 4.67 -13.23 -6.35
CA PHE A 374 3.26 -12.82 -6.51
C PHE A 374 2.30 -14.00 -6.39
N PHE A 375 2.65 -15.13 -6.98
CA PHE A 375 1.88 -16.36 -6.81
C PHE A 375 1.87 -16.83 -5.36
N LYS A 376 3.00 -16.78 -4.64
CA LYS A 376 3.09 -17.13 -3.22
C LYS A 376 2.15 -16.26 -2.38
N ASN A 377 2.07 -14.97 -2.68
CA ASN A 377 1.14 -14.06 -1.99
C ASN A 377 -0.32 -14.44 -2.26
N ALA A 378 -0.66 -14.79 -3.50
CA ALA A 378 -2.00 -15.29 -3.83
C ALA A 378 -2.31 -16.62 -3.11
N LEU A 379 -1.32 -17.52 -3.05
CA LEU A 379 -1.40 -18.82 -2.38
C LEU A 379 -1.48 -18.68 -0.85
N SER A 380 -1.14 -17.54 -0.25
CA SER A 380 -1.18 -17.35 1.22
C SER A 380 -2.56 -17.59 1.85
N ARG A 381 -3.63 -17.48 1.05
CA ARG A 381 -5.02 -17.74 1.47
C ARG A 381 -5.45 -19.20 1.28
N SER A 382 -4.54 -20.04 0.79
CA SER A 382 -4.75 -21.44 0.47
C SER A 382 -4.66 -22.36 1.68
N SER A 383 -5.44 -23.44 1.66
CA SER A 383 -5.29 -24.54 2.61
C SER A 383 -3.95 -25.30 2.50
N ILE A 384 -3.24 -25.19 1.37
CA ILE A 384 -1.96 -25.89 1.18
C ILE A 384 -0.74 -25.03 1.52
N PHE A 385 -0.90 -23.74 1.79
CA PHE A 385 0.20 -22.80 1.99
C PHE A 385 1.17 -23.22 3.10
N ASP A 386 0.65 -23.57 4.28
CA ASP A 386 1.46 -23.97 5.45
C ASP A 386 2.22 -25.30 5.24
N ARG A 387 1.85 -26.05 4.19
CA ARG A 387 2.44 -27.34 3.80
C ARG A 387 3.31 -27.21 2.55
N SER A 388 3.66 -25.99 2.17
CA SER A 388 4.39 -25.67 0.94
C SER A 388 5.81 -25.20 1.24
N SER A 389 6.75 -25.62 0.41
CA SER A 389 8.11 -25.11 0.36
C SER A 389 8.30 -24.28 -0.91
N PHE A 390 9.06 -23.19 -0.82
CA PHE A 390 9.24 -22.26 -1.94
C PHE A 390 10.71 -22.12 -2.30
N ALA A 391 11.04 -22.33 -3.57
CA ALA A 391 12.38 -22.22 -4.13
C ALA A 391 12.42 -21.19 -5.26
N ALA A 392 12.97 -20.01 -4.97
CA ALA A 392 13.09 -18.91 -5.92
C ALA A 392 14.38 -19.03 -6.75
N ALA A 393 14.25 -19.34 -8.03
CA ALA A 393 15.36 -19.65 -8.92
C ALA A 393 16.38 -18.50 -9.06
N ASN A 394 15.92 -17.25 -9.00
CA ASN A 394 16.75 -16.07 -9.21
C ASN A 394 17.81 -15.84 -8.11
N PHE A 395 17.69 -16.54 -6.98
CA PHE A 395 18.56 -16.37 -5.81
C PHE A 395 19.43 -17.60 -5.53
N LEU A 396 19.42 -18.60 -6.42
CA LEU A 396 20.16 -19.84 -6.20
C LEU A 396 21.63 -19.71 -6.53
N THR A 397 22.48 -20.34 -5.70
CA THR A 397 23.90 -20.55 -5.99
C THR A 397 24.14 -21.87 -6.73
N ASN A 398 23.28 -22.87 -6.53
CA ASN A 398 23.32 -24.13 -7.26
C ASN A 398 22.33 -24.10 -8.44
N ASP A 399 22.56 -24.95 -9.44
CA ASP A 399 21.63 -25.13 -10.55
C ASP A 399 20.91 -26.48 -10.37
N PRO A 400 19.63 -26.48 -9.94
CA PRO A 400 18.91 -27.72 -9.65
C PRO A 400 18.59 -28.54 -10.90
N PHE A 401 18.65 -27.94 -12.10
CA PHE A 401 18.51 -28.67 -13.36
C PHE A 401 19.82 -29.39 -13.73
N VAL A 402 20.98 -28.79 -13.44
CA VAL A 402 22.28 -29.42 -13.66
C VAL A 402 22.57 -30.49 -12.60
N ASP A 403 22.18 -30.27 -11.36
CA ASP A 403 22.37 -31.21 -10.26
C ASP A 403 21.23 -32.25 -10.12
N LEU A 404 20.39 -32.38 -11.14
CA LEU A 404 19.21 -33.25 -11.13
C LEU A 404 19.54 -34.70 -10.77
N ASP A 405 20.61 -35.28 -11.32
CA ASP A 405 21.01 -36.67 -11.04
C ASP A 405 21.48 -36.88 -9.60
N LYS A 406 22.00 -35.83 -8.96
CA LYS A 406 22.53 -35.89 -7.58
C LYS A 406 21.44 -35.67 -6.56
N HIS A 407 20.58 -34.70 -6.83
CA HIS A 407 19.66 -34.14 -5.84
C HIS A 407 18.19 -34.30 -6.21
N LYS A 408 17.87 -34.89 -7.37
CA LYS A 408 16.50 -35.19 -7.82
C LYS A 408 15.55 -34.00 -7.71
N PHE A 409 16.08 -32.81 -7.98
CA PHE A 409 15.35 -31.55 -7.87
C PHE A 409 14.79 -31.28 -6.45
N ARG A 410 15.59 -31.55 -5.41
CA ARG A 410 15.21 -31.38 -3.99
C ARG A 410 16.05 -30.38 -3.22
N VAL A 411 17.23 -30.03 -3.72
CA VAL A 411 18.21 -29.21 -3.00
C VAL A 411 18.33 -27.85 -3.66
N PHE A 412 18.13 -26.80 -2.86
CA PHE A 412 18.15 -25.41 -3.29
C PHE A 412 19.01 -24.62 -2.30
N GLU A 413 20.16 -24.17 -2.79
CA GLU A 413 21.13 -23.37 -2.05
C GLU A 413 21.01 -21.92 -2.52
N PHE A 414 20.88 -20.99 -1.59
CA PHE A 414 20.66 -19.58 -1.89
C PHE A 414 21.89 -18.75 -1.56
N THR A 415 22.02 -17.61 -2.24
CA THR A 415 23.09 -16.64 -1.95
C THR A 415 22.95 -16.09 -0.53
N ASP A 416 24.07 -15.71 0.11
CA ASP A 416 24.04 -15.17 1.48
C ASP A 416 23.19 -13.89 1.61
N ASP A 417 23.07 -13.12 0.51
CA ASP A 417 22.26 -11.90 0.42
C ASP A 417 20.78 -12.16 0.09
N SER A 418 20.39 -13.43 -0.10
CA SER A 418 19.02 -13.84 -0.42
C SER A 418 18.13 -13.82 0.83
N PRO A 419 16.84 -13.46 0.72
CA PRO A 419 15.89 -13.63 1.81
C PRO A 419 15.49 -15.10 2.08
N PHE A 420 16.03 -16.06 1.31
CA PHE A 420 15.71 -17.48 1.41
C PHE A 420 16.83 -18.27 2.10
N ALA A 421 16.46 -19.13 3.06
CA ALA A 421 17.38 -20.12 3.63
C ALA A 421 17.49 -21.35 2.72
N ASN A 422 18.66 -22.01 2.71
CA ASN A 422 18.88 -23.27 2.00
C ASN A 422 17.77 -24.28 2.32
N LEU A 423 17.23 -24.88 1.28
CA LEU A 423 16.04 -25.74 1.33
C LEU A 423 16.40 -27.13 0.80
N VAL A 424 16.03 -28.15 1.58
CA VAL A 424 16.03 -29.56 1.16
C VAL A 424 14.60 -30.09 1.27
N ALA A 425 13.96 -30.30 0.12
CA ALA A 425 12.53 -30.62 0.01
C ALA A 425 12.24 -32.12 -0.02
N ASP A 426 12.93 -32.94 0.79
CA ASP A 426 12.95 -34.41 0.69
C ASP A 426 11.57 -35.08 0.60
N ASN A 427 10.57 -34.59 1.33
CA ASN A 427 9.22 -35.15 1.34
C ASN A 427 8.26 -34.52 0.32
N ALA A 428 8.74 -33.61 -0.54
CA ALA A 428 7.91 -33.06 -1.59
C ALA A 428 7.43 -34.19 -2.53
N GLN A 429 6.12 -34.28 -2.70
CA GLN A 429 5.47 -35.23 -3.59
C GLN A 429 4.86 -34.53 -4.80
N TYR A 430 4.62 -33.22 -4.71
CA TYR A 430 4.01 -32.42 -5.76
C TYR A 430 4.92 -31.23 -6.08
N LEU A 431 5.11 -30.95 -7.37
CA LEU A 431 5.91 -29.83 -7.86
C LEU A 431 5.02 -28.86 -8.62
N CYS A 432 5.08 -27.58 -8.26
CA CYS A 432 4.52 -26.50 -9.03
C CYS A 432 5.67 -25.66 -9.58
N ILE A 433 5.78 -25.58 -10.91
CA ILE A 433 6.73 -24.74 -11.62
C ILE A 433 6.02 -23.46 -12.02
N LEU A 434 6.61 -22.31 -11.69
CA LEU A 434 6.04 -21.01 -12.00
C LEU A 434 6.93 -20.20 -12.94
N GLY A 435 6.34 -19.79 -14.06
CA GLY A 435 6.97 -18.90 -15.02
C GLY A 435 7.93 -19.61 -15.97
N PHE A 436 9.20 -19.18 -15.97
CA PHE A 436 10.27 -19.61 -16.90
C PHE A 436 10.04 -19.21 -18.36
N GLY A 437 9.20 -18.21 -18.63
CA GLY A 437 9.07 -17.63 -19.97
C GLY A 437 8.53 -18.62 -21.00
N LEU A 438 7.73 -19.59 -20.58
CA LEU A 438 7.00 -20.47 -21.49
C LEU A 438 5.87 -19.71 -22.22
N PHE A 439 5.31 -18.68 -21.59
CA PHE A 439 4.33 -17.75 -22.16
C PHE A 439 4.71 -16.31 -21.77
N GLY A 440 3.86 -15.34 -22.10
CA GLY A 440 4.06 -13.94 -21.76
C GLY A 440 5.29 -13.35 -22.44
N ASP A 441 6.20 -12.75 -21.66
CA ASP A 441 7.45 -12.15 -22.16
C ASP A 441 8.31 -13.13 -22.97
N GLY A 442 8.23 -14.44 -22.72
CA GLY A 442 8.94 -15.45 -23.53
C GLY A 442 8.50 -15.52 -25.00
N ILE A 443 7.20 -15.29 -25.26
CA ILE A 443 6.66 -15.21 -26.62
C ILE A 443 7.28 -14.01 -27.34
N LEU A 444 7.27 -12.85 -26.67
CA LEU A 444 7.82 -11.60 -27.20
C LEU A 444 9.29 -11.79 -27.60
N ARG A 445 10.11 -12.36 -26.70
CA ARG A 445 11.55 -12.60 -26.91
C ARG A 445 11.88 -13.49 -28.12
N THR A 446 10.92 -14.31 -28.57
CA THR A 446 11.15 -15.19 -29.73
C THR A 446 10.94 -14.46 -31.07
N ILE A 447 10.27 -13.31 -31.07
CA ILE A 447 9.81 -12.63 -32.28
C ILE A 447 10.86 -11.65 -32.84
N GLY A 448 11.80 -11.16 -32.03
CA GLY A 448 12.79 -10.18 -32.50
C GLY A 448 13.98 -9.97 -31.57
N PRO A 449 15.05 -9.29 -32.04
CA PRO A 449 16.19 -8.95 -31.21
C PRO A 449 15.78 -8.00 -30.10
N LEU A 450 16.36 -8.20 -28.93
CA LEU A 450 16.20 -7.31 -27.79
C LEU A 450 16.85 -5.95 -28.10
N SER A 451 16.05 -4.88 -28.20
CA SER A 451 16.51 -3.48 -28.30
C SER A 451 15.79 -2.59 -27.28
N ARG A 452 16.35 -1.46 -26.83
CA ARG A 452 15.58 -0.57 -25.93
C ARG A 452 14.28 -0.15 -26.61
N GLY A 453 13.14 -0.46 -25.96
CA GLY A 453 11.81 -0.16 -26.51
C GLY A 453 11.56 1.34 -26.56
N PHE A 454 11.80 2.04 -25.44
CA PHE A 454 11.62 3.49 -25.28
C PHE A 454 12.71 4.11 -24.39
N GLU A 455 12.82 5.44 -24.43
CA GLU A 455 13.69 6.24 -23.54
C GLU A 455 13.24 6.04 -22.07
N GLY A 456 14.20 5.78 -21.17
CA GLY A 456 13.94 5.41 -19.77
C GLY A 456 13.96 3.91 -19.46
N CYS A 457 13.90 3.03 -20.47
CA CYS A 457 13.83 1.57 -20.26
C CYS A 457 15.19 1.02 -19.82
N ASP A 458 15.24 0.32 -18.68
CA ASP A 458 16.47 -0.33 -18.20
C ASP A 458 17.05 -1.24 -19.28
N GLY A 459 18.36 -1.17 -19.48
CA GLY A 459 19.09 -2.04 -20.41
C GLY A 459 19.09 -3.52 -20.03
N LYS A 460 18.67 -3.89 -18.81
CA LYS A 460 18.46 -5.30 -18.42
C LYS A 460 17.07 -5.82 -18.82
N GLU A 461 16.10 -4.94 -18.99
CA GLU A 461 14.70 -5.25 -19.32
C GLU A 461 14.36 -4.76 -20.72
N ILE A 462 15.09 -5.29 -21.68
CA ILE A 462 14.95 -4.95 -23.09
C ILE A 462 13.69 -5.62 -23.67
N SER A 463 12.85 -4.88 -24.39
CA SER A 463 11.72 -5.41 -25.16
C SER A 463 12.04 -5.45 -26.66
N PRO A 464 11.69 -6.51 -27.39
CA PRO A 464 11.97 -6.58 -28.82
C PRO A 464 11.20 -5.51 -29.59
N HIS A 465 11.79 -4.95 -30.65
CA HIS A 465 11.00 -4.22 -31.64
C HIS A 465 10.22 -5.23 -32.49
N LEU A 466 8.89 -5.21 -32.34
CA LEU A 466 8.02 -6.23 -32.93
C LEU A 466 7.36 -5.73 -34.22
N PRO A 467 7.34 -6.54 -35.29
CA PRO A 467 6.59 -6.20 -36.48
C PRO A 467 5.09 -6.35 -36.25
N ILE A 468 4.32 -5.32 -36.63
CA ILE A 468 2.86 -5.35 -36.67
C ILE A 468 2.43 -6.24 -37.84
N THR A 469 2.00 -7.47 -37.54
CA THR A 469 1.45 -8.42 -38.51
C THR A 469 0.41 -9.32 -37.84
N HIS A 470 -0.60 -9.70 -38.62
CA HIS A 470 -1.61 -10.68 -38.20
C HIS A 470 -1.39 -12.06 -38.81
N THR A 471 -0.42 -12.19 -39.72
CA THR A 471 -0.05 -13.46 -40.35
C THR A 471 1.34 -13.84 -39.88
N ILE A 472 1.42 -14.90 -39.07
CA ILE A 472 2.69 -15.33 -38.47
C ILE A 472 3.45 -16.23 -39.45
N PRO A 473 4.65 -15.82 -39.93
CA PRO A 473 5.42 -16.60 -40.90
C PRO A 473 5.83 -17.97 -40.37
N ARG A 474 6.05 -18.92 -41.28
CA ARG A 474 6.53 -20.27 -40.93
C ARG A 474 7.85 -20.24 -40.16
N SER A 475 8.76 -19.33 -40.50
CA SER A 475 10.04 -19.15 -39.78
C SER A 475 9.84 -18.75 -38.32
N THR A 476 8.88 -17.87 -38.03
CA THR A 476 8.53 -17.47 -36.65
C THR A 476 7.89 -18.62 -35.90
N ARG A 477 6.98 -19.39 -36.53
CA ARG A 477 6.42 -20.62 -35.92
C ARG A 477 7.50 -21.67 -35.61
N GLN A 478 8.53 -21.79 -36.46
CA GLN A 478 9.68 -22.65 -36.20
C GLN A 478 10.52 -22.16 -35.01
N ALA A 479 10.68 -20.83 -34.86
CA ALA A 479 11.34 -20.25 -33.70
C ALA A 479 10.54 -20.49 -32.41
N PHE A 480 9.21 -20.35 -32.44
CA PHE A 480 8.32 -20.73 -31.34
C PHE A 480 8.51 -22.19 -30.95
N ALA A 481 8.48 -23.09 -31.93
CA ALA A 481 8.68 -24.52 -31.68
C ALA A 481 10.03 -24.79 -31.02
N LYS A 482 11.11 -24.12 -31.45
CA LYS A 482 12.42 -24.24 -30.83
C LYS A 482 12.39 -23.77 -29.37
N GLU A 483 11.86 -22.57 -29.11
CA GLU A 483 11.82 -22.01 -27.74
C GLU A 483 10.98 -22.88 -26.79
N ILE A 484 9.83 -23.35 -27.26
CA ILE A 484 8.96 -24.27 -26.50
C ILE A 484 9.71 -25.56 -26.16
N ASN A 485 10.37 -26.18 -27.15
CA ASN A 485 11.15 -27.41 -26.92
C ASN A 485 12.32 -27.18 -25.97
N ASP A 486 13.02 -26.05 -26.08
CA ASP A 486 14.14 -25.71 -25.18
C ASP A 486 13.65 -25.57 -23.73
N ARG A 487 12.49 -24.90 -23.51
CA ARG A 487 11.89 -24.77 -22.18
C ARG A 487 11.35 -26.08 -21.63
N LEU A 488 10.64 -26.85 -22.45
CA LEU A 488 10.17 -28.18 -22.07
C LEU A 488 11.35 -29.10 -21.74
N GLY A 489 12.47 -28.97 -22.46
CA GLY A 489 13.70 -29.73 -22.21
C GLY A 489 14.31 -29.51 -20.82
N LEU A 490 14.07 -28.36 -20.18
CA LEU A 490 14.51 -28.11 -18.81
C LEU A 490 13.71 -28.95 -17.79
N VAL A 491 12.41 -29.10 -18.01
CA VAL A 491 11.49 -29.74 -17.06
C VAL A 491 11.30 -31.22 -17.35
N LYS A 492 11.39 -31.63 -18.62
CA LYS A 492 11.19 -33.01 -19.06
C LYS A 492 11.99 -34.05 -18.26
N PRO A 493 13.29 -33.85 -17.97
CA PRO A 493 14.07 -34.79 -17.14
C PRO A 493 13.53 -34.94 -15.71
N ILE A 494 12.92 -33.90 -15.13
CA ILE A 494 12.32 -33.96 -13.78
C ILE A 494 11.14 -34.94 -13.77
N VAL A 495 10.36 -34.92 -14.85
CA VAL A 495 9.13 -35.69 -14.98
C VAL A 495 9.45 -37.14 -15.39
N GLU A 496 10.36 -37.34 -16.33
CA GLU A 496 10.87 -38.66 -16.72
C GLU A 496 11.57 -39.38 -15.57
N GLY A 497 12.14 -38.63 -14.61
CA GLY A 497 12.73 -39.17 -13.40
C GLY A 497 11.71 -39.63 -12.35
N GLU A 498 10.41 -39.40 -12.57
CA GLU A 498 9.30 -39.75 -11.66
C GLU A 498 9.51 -39.27 -10.21
N TYR A 499 10.21 -38.13 -10.03
CA TYR A 499 10.55 -37.62 -8.70
C TYR A 499 9.34 -37.06 -7.96
N PHE A 500 8.27 -36.72 -8.65
CA PHE A 500 7.04 -36.15 -8.10
C PHE A 500 5.83 -36.92 -8.65
N LYS A 501 4.78 -37.04 -7.83
CA LYS A 501 3.49 -37.64 -8.21
C LYS A 501 2.73 -36.78 -9.21
N THR A 502 2.85 -35.47 -9.09
CA THR A 502 2.20 -34.51 -9.97
C THR A 502 3.14 -33.33 -10.18
N VAL A 503 3.28 -32.93 -11.44
CA VAL A 503 4.02 -31.73 -11.84
C VAL A 503 3.03 -30.81 -12.52
N VAL A 504 2.81 -29.65 -11.90
CA VAL A 504 2.00 -28.57 -12.45
C VAL A 504 2.92 -27.46 -12.93
N TRP A 505 2.68 -26.90 -14.11
CA TRP A 505 3.39 -25.74 -14.62
C TRP A 505 2.41 -24.60 -14.87
N VAL A 506 2.42 -23.59 -14.01
CA VAL A 506 1.69 -22.34 -14.24
C VAL A 506 2.52 -21.46 -15.16
N VAL A 507 1.96 -21.17 -16.33
CA VAL A 507 2.68 -20.45 -17.37
C VAL A 507 2.86 -18.97 -16.99
N SER A 508 3.93 -18.35 -17.53
CA SER A 508 4.16 -16.91 -17.35
C SER A 508 2.96 -16.09 -17.88
N PRO A 509 2.49 -15.08 -17.14
CA PRO A 509 1.42 -14.20 -17.60
C PRO A 509 1.91 -13.24 -18.69
N ASP A 510 0.95 -12.68 -19.43
CA ASP A 510 1.21 -11.55 -20.31
C ASP A 510 1.49 -10.27 -19.50
N LEU A 511 2.10 -9.28 -20.15
CA LEU A 511 2.34 -7.97 -19.56
C LEU A 511 1.00 -7.29 -19.22
N PRO A 512 0.94 -6.47 -18.15
CA PRO A 512 -0.10 -5.47 -18.01
C PRO A 512 -0.14 -4.51 -19.20
N GLU A 513 -1.34 -4.06 -19.59
CA GLU A 513 -1.53 -3.25 -20.79
C GLU A 513 -0.72 -1.95 -20.76
N ARG A 514 -0.69 -1.24 -19.63
CA ARG A 514 0.14 -0.04 -19.46
C ARG A 514 1.63 -0.32 -19.64
N THR A 515 2.10 -1.45 -19.11
CA THR A 515 3.49 -1.89 -19.28
C THR A 515 3.76 -2.28 -20.73
N ALA A 516 2.80 -2.92 -21.41
CA ALA A 516 2.89 -3.27 -22.81
C ALA A 516 2.94 -2.02 -23.71
N ARG A 517 2.08 -1.03 -23.46
CA ARG A 517 2.10 0.26 -24.18
C ARG A 517 3.43 0.95 -24.01
N PHE A 518 3.94 0.95 -22.79
CA PHE A 518 5.20 1.57 -22.48
C PHE A 518 6.42 0.86 -23.06
N ARG A 519 6.41 -0.48 -23.16
CA ARG A 519 7.55 -1.25 -23.65
C ARG A 519 7.50 -1.56 -25.15
N LEU A 520 6.30 -1.63 -25.74
CA LEU A 520 6.05 -2.07 -27.11
C LEU A 520 5.44 -0.97 -28.00
N GLY A 521 4.88 0.08 -27.41
CA GLY A 521 4.29 1.22 -28.10
C GLY A 521 2.79 1.06 -28.34
N ASP A 522 2.07 2.18 -28.32
CA ASP A 522 0.62 2.22 -28.55
C ASP A 522 0.24 1.61 -29.90
N ASP A 523 0.98 1.93 -30.97
CA ASP A 523 0.74 1.38 -32.31
C ASP A 523 0.75 -0.16 -32.32
N PHE A 524 1.66 -0.78 -31.56
CA PHE A 524 1.73 -2.23 -31.49
C PHE A 524 0.58 -2.82 -30.67
N VAL A 525 0.28 -2.23 -29.50
CA VAL A 525 -0.82 -2.68 -28.63
C VAL A 525 -2.16 -2.54 -29.32
N ASP A 526 -2.42 -1.39 -29.94
CA ASP A 526 -3.69 -1.07 -30.60
C ASP A 526 -3.88 -1.85 -31.90
N SER A 527 -2.79 -2.24 -32.57
CA SER A 527 -2.89 -3.08 -33.76
C SER A 527 -3.52 -4.44 -33.47
N GLY A 528 -3.43 -4.96 -32.24
CA GLY A 528 -3.82 -6.33 -31.91
C GLY A 528 -2.87 -7.40 -32.47
N ALA A 529 -1.70 -7.02 -32.98
CA ALA A 529 -0.70 -7.95 -33.51
C ALA A 529 -0.25 -8.97 -32.46
N TYR A 530 -0.13 -8.57 -31.19
CA TYR A 530 0.25 -9.49 -30.11
C TYR A 530 -0.70 -10.68 -29.99
N HIS A 531 -2.01 -10.46 -30.17
CA HIS A 531 -3.00 -11.53 -30.13
C HIS A 531 -2.70 -12.58 -31.21
N ALA A 532 -2.36 -12.16 -32.44
CA ALA A 532 -2.00 -13.09 -33.51
C ALA A 532 -0.74 -13.91 -33.19
N TYR A 533 0.27 -13.29 -32.56
CA TYR A 533 1.45 -14.01 -32.09
C TYR A 533 1.13 -14.99 -30.96
N LYS A 534 0.36 -14.57 -29.95
CA LYS A 534 -0.06 -15.41 -28.83
C LYS A 534 -0.87 -16.61 -29.32
N THR A 535 -1.82 -16.41 -30.23
CA THR A 535 -2.59 -17.50 -30.85
C THR A 535 -1.70 -18.46 -31.61
N ALA A 536 -0.81 -17.97 -32.48
CA ALA A 536 0.09 -18.85 -33.23
C ALA A 536 1.09 -19.59 -32.33
N TYR A 537 1.56 -18.94 -31.25
CA TYR A 537 2.40 -19.59 -30.25
C TYR A 537 1.63 -20.70 -29.53
N ARG A 538 0.39 -20.45 -29.11
CA ARG A 538 -0.48 -21.43 -28.48
C ARG A 538 -0.77 -22.63 -29.39
N GLU A 539 -1.02 -22.41 -30.67
CA GLU A 539 -1.19 -23.49 -31.67
C GLU A 539 0.05 -24.40 -31.74
N VAL A 540 1.24 -23.79 -31.85
CA VAL A 540 2.51 -24.55 -31.91
C VAL A 540 2.77 -25.27 -30.59
N PHE A 541 2.48 -24.63 -29.46
CA PHE A 541 2.58 -25.23 -28.14
C PHE A 541 1.67 -26.46 -28.02
N ASP A 542 0.38 -26.30 -28.32
CA ASP A 542 -0.61 -27.37 -28.26
C ASP A 542 -0.24 -28.54 -29.19
N GLU A 543 0.39 -28.28 -30.34
CA GLU A 543 0.95 -29.34 -31.20
C GLU A 543 2.10 -30.11 -30.55
N ILE A 544 3.01 -29.43 -29.86
CA ILE A 544 4.18 -30.04 -29.22
C ILE A 544 3.79 -30.82 -27.97
N VAL A 545 2.89 -30.28 -27.14
CA VAL A 545 2.54 -30.91 -25.85
C VAL A 545 1.47 -31.99 -25.96
N LYS A 546 0.91 -32.25 -27.15
CA LYS A 546 -0.06 -33.34 -27.39
C LYS A 546 0.38 -34.68 -26.84
N ASP A 547 1.68 -34.96 -26.91
CA ASP A 547 2.29 -36.21 -26.46
C ASP A 547 2.96 -36.09 -25.07
N ILE A 548 2.77 -34.97 -24.37
CA ILE A 548 3.28 -34.71 -23.01
C ILE A 548 2.10 -34.77 -22.04
N HIS A 549 1.95 -35.90 -21.35
CA HIS A 549 0.83 -36.12 -20.43
C HIS A 549 1.21 -35.97 -18.96
N ASP A 550 2.51 -35.94 -18.65
CA ASP A 550 3.02 -36.00 -17.28
C ASP A 550 3.26 -34.61 -16.67
N ILE A 551 2.97 -33.54 -17.42
CA ILE A 551 2.97 -32.15 -16.95
C ILE A 551 1.57 -31.57 -17.14
N GLU A 552 1.00 -31.04 -16.06
CA GLU A 552 -0.25 -30.30 -16.12
C GLU A 552 0.01 -28.81 -16.29
N PHE A 553 -0.33 -28.26 -17.45
CA PHE A 553 -0.16 -26.83 -17.72
C PHE A 553 -1.38 -26.04 -17.22
N VAL A 554 -1.12 -24.99 -16.43
CA VAL A 554 -2.15 -24.06 -15.94
C VAL A 554 -1.99 -22.74 -16.68
N PHE A 555 -3.03 -22.41 -17.44
CA PHE A 555 -3.15 -21.17 -18.21
C PHE A 555 -4.02 -20.15 -17.47
N HIS A 556 -3.80 -18.88 -17.78
CA HIS A 556 -4.63 -17.78 -17.30
C HIS A 556 -5.71 -17.51 -18.36
N ASP A 557 -6.64 -18.45 -18.57
CA ASP A 557 -7.63 -18.35 -19.67
C ASP A 557 -8.94 -17.62 -19.25
N ASP A 558 -8.88 -16.77 -18.22
CA ASP A 558 -10.04 -15.99 -17.75
C ASP A 558 -10.09 -14.62 -18.46
N ASP A 559 -11.08 -14.45 -19.35
CA ASP A 559 -11.30 -13.20 -20.11
C ASP A 559 -11.50 -11.96 -19.22
N THR A 560 -11.85 -12.13 -17.94
CA THR A 560 -11.96 -11.01 -17.00
C THR A 560 -10.59 -10.42 -16.63
N LEU A 561 -9.50 -11.17 -16.83
CA LEU A 561 -8.13 -10.74 -16.54
C LEU A 561 -7.53 -9.89 -17.65
N TYR A 562 -8.09 -9.93 -18.87
CA TYR A 562 -7.51 -9.33 -20.05
C TYR A 562 -8.31 -8.15 -20.56
N SER A 563 -7.61 -7.16 -21.10
CA SER A 563 -8.21 -6.06 -21.83
C SER A 563 -8.53 -6.45 -23.27
N LYS A 564 -9.17 -5.54 -24.01
CA LYS A 564 -9.47 -5.76 -25.44
C LYS A 564 -8.23 -5.90 -26.32
N SER A 565 -7.08 -5.37 -25.88
CA SER A 565 -5.81 -5.51 -26.61
C SER A 565 -5.14 -6.88 -26.36
N GLY A 566 -5.71 -7.71 -25.48
CA GLY A 566 -5.21 -9.06 -25.19
C GLY A 566 -4.06 -9.09 -24.18
N PHE A 567 -3.74 -7.96 -23.57
CA PHE A 567 -2.82 -7.83 -22.44
C PHE A 567 -3.58 -7.88 -21.10
N VAL A 568 -2.87 -8.10 -20.00
CA VAL A 568 -3.48 -8.12 -18.67
C VAL A 568 -4.04 -6.72 -18.37
N LYS A 569 -5.23 -6.64 -17.78
CA LYS A 569 -5.83 -5.34 -17.41
C LYS A 569 -4.94 -4.60 -16.43
N ASP A 570 -4.97 -3.27 -16.54
CA ASP A 570 -4.26 -2.40 -15.61
C ASP A 570 -4.77 -2.53 -14.17
N ASP A 571 -5.97 -3.07 -13.97
CA ASP A 571 -6.51 -3.42 -12.64
C ASP A 571 -5.60 -4.39 -11.87
N PHE A 572 -4.77 -5.17 -12.58
CA PHE A 572 -3.84 -6.15 -11.99
C PHE A 572 -2.38 -5.69 -12.08
N SER A 573 -2.13 -4.41 -12.31
CA SER A 573 -0.80 -3.91 -12.66
C SER A 573 -0.12 -3.19 -11.50
N ARG A 574 1.20 -3.31 -11.39
CA ARG A 574 1.99 -2.69 -10.31
C ARG A 574 2.43 -1.26 -10.65
N PRO A 575 2.49 -0.32 -9.69
CA PRO A 575 2.66 1.12 -9.97
C PRO A 575 3.86 1.48 -10.85
N ASN A 576 4.91 0.66 -10.81
CA ASN A 576 6.07 0.81 -11.67
C ASN A 576 5.73 0.41 -13.12
N LEU A 577 5.75 1.37 -14.04
CA LEU A 577 5.44 1.19 -15.46
C LEU A 577 6.38 0.19 -16.17
N TRP A 578 7.58 -0.04 -15.64
CA TRP A 578 8.52 -1.03 -16.18
C TRP A 578 8.18 -2.46 -15.75
N ASP A 579 7.44 -2.61 -14.64
CA ASP A 579 7.23 -3.91 -14.02
C ASP A 579 6.32 -4.78 -14.90
N ILE A 580 6.93 -5.86 -15.40
CA ILE A 580 6.27 -6.84 -16.26
C ILE A 580 5.30 -7.75 -15.49
N HIS A 581 5.35 -7.72 -14.17
CA HIS A 581 4.59 -8.63 -13.33
C HIS A 581 3.20 -8.07 -13.05
N PRO A 582 2.14 -8.86 -13.27
CA PRO A 582 0.87 -8.57 -12.64
C PRO A 582 0.98 -8.77 -11.12
N ASP A 583 0.07 -8.15 -10.38
CA ASP A 583 -0.01 -8.31 -8.93
C ASP A 583 -0.50 -9.71 -8.51
N HIS A 584 -0.66 -9.90 -7.21
CA HIS A 584 -1.07 -11.19 -6.64
C HIS A 584 -2.53 -11.56 -6.96
N ASP A 585 -3.42 -10.60 -7.24
CA ASP A 585 -4.83 -10.88 -7.50
C ASP A 585 -5.05 -11.56 -8.84
N PHE A 586 -4.19 -11.28 -9.82
CA PHE A 586 -4.15 -12.00 -11.08
C PHE A 586 -4.02 -13.52 -10.92
N TYR A 587 -3.25 -13.98 -9.93
CA TYR A 587 -2.95 -15.40 -9.75
C TYR A 587 -4.02 -16.20 -9.02
N ARG A 588 -5.08 -15.56 -8.50
CA ARG A 588 -6.10 -16.24 -7.67
C ARG A 588 -6.74 -17.43 -8.38
N HIS A 589 -7.04 -17.31 -9.68
CA HIS A 589 -7.61 -18.42 -10.45
C HIS A 589 -6.62 -19.58 -10.60
N ALA A 590 -5.38 -19.29 -10.98
CA ALA A 590 -4.32 -20.29 -11.11
C ALA A 590 -4.03 -21.01 -9.78
N VAL A 591 -4.04 -20.28 -8.65
CA VAL A 591 -3.93 -20.85 -7.30
C VAL A 591 -5.04 -21.88 -7.04
N SER A 592 -6.30 -21.55 -7.36
CA SER A 592 -7.42 -22.47 -7.18
C SER A 592 -7.26 -23.76 -8.00
N ILE A 593 -6.76 -23.66 -9.23
CA ILE A 593 -6.48 -24.83 -10.07
C ILE A 593 -5.36 -25.67 -9.43
N VAL A 594 -4.24 -25.05 -9.04
CA VAL A 594 -3.10 -25.76 -8.42
C VAL A 594 -3.54 -26.49 -7.15
N GLU A 595 -4.34 -25.84 -6.30
CA GLU A 595 -4.93 -26.48 -5.11
C GLU A 595 -5.71 -27.75 -5.47
N GLN A 596 -6.63 -27.66 -6.43
CA GLN A 596 -7.44 -28.81 -6.86
C GLN A 596 -6.57 -29.96 -7.38
N LYS A 597 -5.46 -29.65 -8.06
CA LYS A 597 -4.52 -30.65 -8.57
C LYS A 597 -3.67 -31.29 -7.48
N PHE A 598 -3.31 -30.53 -6.44
CA PHE A 598 -2.46 -31.00 -5.34
C PHE A 598 -3.23 -31.71 -4.23
N THR A 599 -4.52 -31.42 -4.10
CA THR A 599 -5.46 -32.09 -3.20
C THR A 599 -6.67 -32.58 -3.99
N PRO A 600 -6.54 -33.67 -4.76
CA PRO A 600 -7.72 -34.34 -5.27
C PRO A 600 -8.50 -34.87 -4.05
N PHE A 601 -9.75 -34.41 -3.90
CA PHE A 601 -10.77 -34.70 -2.86
C PHE A 601 -10.94 -33.66 -1.76
#